data_AF-A0A2N2I3T9-F1
#
_entry.id   AF-A0A2N2I3T9-F1
#
_cell.length_a   1.000
_cell.length_b   1.000
_cell.length_c   1.000
_cell.angle_alpha   90.00
_cell.angle_beta   90.00
_cell.angle_gamma   90.00
#
_symmetry.space_group_name_H-M   'P 1'
#
loop_
_entity.id
_entity.type
_entity.pdbx_description
1 polymer ?
#
loop_
_entity_poly.entity_id
_entity_poly.type
_entity_poly.pdbx_seq_one_letter_code
_entity_poly.pdbx_strand_id
1 'polypeptide(L)'
;MSGLWKSYQDGGWGMYPITFWSIVAIGIIVERAIVLYSQSSINKNMFLASMQKCILAGDIAKAIKMCSAANAPMARIVQAGLVKVNRPDEEVQAAMDEAALRELPRITTRTGYLALLANLAMLSGLLGTITGLIKAFRAV
;
A
#
# COMPACT_ATOMS: atom_id res chain seq x y z
N MET A 1 4.10 -34.99 10.05
CA MET A 1 3.57 -34.10 8.97
C MET A 1 2.21 -34.56 8.39
N SER A 2 1.65 -35.71 8.81
CA SER A 2 0.37 -36.25 8.30
C SER A 2 -0.90 -35.75 9.02
N GLY A 3 -0.77 -35.04 10.15
CA GLY A 3 -1.91 -34.56 10.94
C GLY A 3 -2.66 -33.38 10.32
N LEU A 4 -1.93 -32.39 9.79
CA LEU A 4 -2.52 -31.18 9.19
C LEU A 4 -3.34 -31.48 7.93
N TRP A 5 -2.90 -32.45 7.13
CA TRP A 5 -3.61 -32.87 5.91
C TRP A 5 -4.93 -33.58 6.23
N LYS A 6 -4.94 -34.37 7.31
CA LYS A 6 -6.14 -35.09 7.76
C LYS A 6 -7.18 -34.12 8.32
N SER A 7 -6.75 -33.16 9.15
CA SER A 7 -7.60 -32.06 9.60
C SER A 7 -8.09 -31.17 8.45
N TYR A 8 -7.33 -31.05 7.35
CA TYR A 8 -7.77 -30.32 6.17
C TYR A 8 -8.90 -31.04 5.40
N GLN A 9 -8.83 -32.37 5.32
CA GLN A 9 -9.90 -33.17 4.72
C GLN A 9 -11.16 -33.22 5.61
N ASP A 10 -10.98 -33.28 6.92
CA ASP A 10 -12.09 -33.30 7.89
C ASP A 10 -12.83 -31.95 8.00
N GLY A 11 -12.13 -30.83 7.74
CA GLY A 11 -12.71 -29.48 7.71
C GLY A 11 -13.74 -29.26 6.59
N GLY A 12 -13.81 -30.17 5.61
CA GLY A 12 -14.85 -30.19 4.58
C GLY A 12 -14.83 -28.99 3.61
N TRP A 13 -15.97 -28.78 2.95
CA TRP A 13 -16.14 -27.78 1.87
C TRP A 13 -15.70 -26.35 2.24
N GLY A 14 -15.80 -25.95 3.52
CA GLY A 14 -15.45 -24.60 3.99
C GLY A 14 -13.97 -24.23 3.89
N MET A 15 -13.06 -25.20 3.72
CA MET A 15 -11.63 -24.91 3.60
C MET A 15 -11.21 -24.38 2.23
N TYR A 16 -11.88 -24.81 1.16
CA TYR A 16 -11.60 -24.36 -0.21
C TYR A 16 -11.69 -22.82 -0.39
N PRO A 17 -12.76 -22.13 0.05
CA PRO A 17 -12.84 -20.68 -0.08
C PRO A 17 -11.78 -19.95 0.75
N ILE A 18 -11.44 -20.45 1.95
CA ILE A 18 -10.41 -19.83 2.81
C ILE A 18 -9.03 -19.91 2.14
N THR A 19 -8.69 -21.06 1.56
CA THR A 19 -7.43 -21.23 0.83
C THR A 19 -7.38 -20.36 -0.42
N PHE A 20 -8.49 -20.20 -1.14
CA PHE A 20 -8.58 -19.28 -2.27
C PHE A 20 -8.29 -17.84 -1.86
N TRP A 21 -8.95 -17.33 -0.80
CA TRP A 21 -8.70 -15.98 -0.30
C TRP A 21 -7.27 -15.78 0.19
N SER A 22 -6.66 -16.80 0.79
CA SER A 22 -5.26 -16.78 1.25
C SER A 22 -4.28 -16.62 0.08
N ILE A 23 -4.48 -17.37 -1.02
CA ILE A 23 -3.63 -17.26 -2.22
C ILE A 23 -3.75 -15.87 -2.85
N VAL A 24 -4.97 -15.35 -2.97
CA VAL A 24 -5.22 -13.99 -3.51
C VAL A 24 -4.57 -12.93 -2.61
N ALA A 25 -4.69 -13.06 -1.29
CA ALA A 25 -4.08 -12.14 -0.34
C ALA A 25 -2.54 -12.14 -0.47
N ILE A 26 -1.92 -13.31 -0.55
CA ILE A 26 -0.46 -13.42 -0.74
C ILE A 26 -0.03 -12.78 -2.06
N GLY A 27 -0.76 -13.01 -3.15
CA GLY A 27 -0.48 -12.39 -4.46
C GLY A 27 -0.46 -10.87 -4.38
N ILE A 28 -1.45 -10.26 -3.73
CA ILE A 28 -1.51 -8.80 -3.57
C ILE A 28 -0.43 -8.30 -2.61
N ILE A 29 -0.11 -9.06 -1.55
CA ILE A 29 1.00 -8.72 -0.63
C ILE A 29 2.32 -8.69 -1.39
N VAL A 30 2.60 -9.66 -2.26
CA VAL A 30 3.83 -9.71 -3.05
C VAL A 30 3.87 -8.57 -4.06
N GLU A 31 2.79 -8.32 -4.81
CA GLU A 31 2.71 -7.18 -5.74
C GLU A 31 2.96 -5.85 -5.00
N ARG A 32 2.38 -5.68 -3.82
CA ARG A 32 2.60 -4.50 -2.98
C ARG A 32 4.00 -4.42 -2.40
N ALA A 33 4.57 -5.53 -1.94
CA ALA A 33 5.93 -5.58 -1.44
C ALA A 33 6.91 -5.16 -2.53
N ILE A 34 6.73 -5.65 -3.77
CA ILE A 34 7.55 -5.27 -4.92
C ILE A 34 7.38 -3.77 -5.26
N VAL A 35 6.16 -3.25 -5.33
CA VAL A 35 5.92 -1.82 -5.61
C VAL A 35 6.50 -0.93 -4.51
N LEU A 36 6.31 -1.31 -3.24
CA LEU A 36 6.84 -0.57 -2.11
C LEU A 36 8.37 -0.62 -2.09
N TYR A 37 8.97 -1.78 -2.33
CA TYR A 37 10.43 -1.95 -2.36
C TYR A 37 11.05 -1.20 -3.56
N SER A 38 10.39 -1.24 -4.72
CA SER A 38 10.77 -0.47 -5.91
C SER A 38 10.68 1.04 -5.69
N GLN A 39 9.65 1.53 -4.98
CA GLN A 39 9.55 2.95 -4.60
C GLN A 39 10.45 3.34 -3.42
N SER A 40 10.93 2.37 -2.63
CA SER A 40 11.81 2.58 -1.48
C SER A 40 13.30 2.53 -1.84
N SER A 41 13.67 2.00 -3.02
CA SER A 41 15.07 2.03 -3.49
C SER A 41 15.55 3.45 -3.84
N ILE A 42 14.64 4.42 -3.90
CA ILE A 42 14.98 5.83 -4.02
C ILE A 42 15.13 6.35 -2.59
N ASN A 43 16.40 6.45 -2.15
CA ASN A 43 16.81 6.94 -0.84
C ASN A 43 16.12 8.28 -0.48
N LYS A 44 14.92 8.22 0.09
CA LYS A 44 14.09 9.38 0.43
C LYS A 44 14.87 10.36 1.32
N ASN A 45 15.65 9.84 2.27
CA ASN A 45 16.43 10.64 3.20
C ASN A 45 17.60 11.37 2.53
N MET A 46 18.32 10.68 1.63
CA MET A 46 19.46 11.29 0.93
C MET A 46 18.99 12.28 -0.14
N PHE A 47 17.85 11.99 -0.78
CA PHE A 47 17.21 12.87 -1.74
C PHE A 47 16.68 14.14 -1.07
N LEU A 48 15.99 14.02 0.07
CA LEU A 48 15.53 15.16 0.86
C LEU A 48 16.71 16.01 1.36
N ALA A 49 17.78 15.38 1.86
CA ALA A 49 18.97 16.10 2.34
C ALA A 49 19.70 16.86 1.22
N SER A 50 19.90 16.24 0.05
CA SER A 50 20.51 16.92 -1.12
C SER A 50 19.61 18.03 -1.67
N MET A 51 18.30 17.85 -1.62
CA MET A 51 17.33 18.84 -2.10
C MET A 51 17.24 20.03 -1.15
N GLN A 52 17.20 19.81 0.17
CA GLN A 52 17.22 20.89 1.17
C GLN A 52 18.50 21.74 1.02
N LYS A 53 19.65 21.10 0.75
CA LYS A 53 20.91 21.80 0.44
C LYS A 53 20.83 22.64 -0.85
N CYS A 54 20.19 22.13 -1.91
CA CYS A 54 20.03 22.89 -3.16
C CYS A 54 19.07 24.09 -3.01
N ILE A 55 18.01 23.94 -2.21
CA ILE A 55 17.06 25.02 -1.91
C ILE A 55 17.74 26.10 -1.05
N LEU A 56 18.48 25.71 -0.02
CA LEU A 56 19.28 26.63 0.82
C LEU A 56 20.39 27.35 0.02
N ALA A 57 20.92 26.71 -1.03
CA ALA A 57 21.89 27.31 -1.93
C ALA A 57 21.27 28.26 -2.97
N GLY A 58 19.94 28.45 -2.99
CA GLY A 58 19.23 29.33 -3.93
C GLY A 58 19.12 28.81 -5.36
N ASP A 59 19.52 27.56 -5.62
CA ASP A 59 19.62 26.99 -6.97
C ASP A 59 18.36 26.18 -7.33
N ILE A 60 17.24 26.89 -7.44
CA ILE A 60 15.89 26.35 -7.65
C ILE A 60 15.82 25.51 -8.94
N ALA A 61 16.55 25.92 -9.98
CA ALA A 61 16.61 25.19 -11.24
C ALA A 61 17.29 23.81 -11.12
N LYS A 62 18.34 23.69 -10.28
CA LYS A 62 18.95 22.39 -9.96
C LYS A 62 18.04 21.53 -9.12
N ALA A 63 17.33 22.11 -8.15
CA ALA A 63 16.39 21.38 -7.31
C ALA A 63 15.27 20.75 -8.15
N ILE A 64 14.72 21.48 -9.14
CA ILE A 64 13.70 20.95 -10.07
C ILE A 64 14.25 19.81 -10.93
N LYS A 65 15.47 19.93 -11.47
CA LYS A 65 16.10 18.86 -12.26
C LYS A 65 16.34 17.60 -11.43
N MET A 66 16.83 17.74 -10.20
CA MET A 66 16.99 16.61 -9.28
C MET A 66 15.63 15.96 -8.97
N CYS A 67 14.57 16.76 -8.75
CA CYS A 67 13.22 16.25 -8.51
C CYS A 67 12.68 15.43 -9.68
N SER A 68 12.89 15.90 -10.91
CA SER A 68 12.47 15.19 -12.12
C SER A 68 13.24 13.87 -12.34
N ALA A 69 14.52 13.82 -11.96
CA ALA A 69 15.37 12.64 -12.14
C ALA A 69 15.03 11.51 -11.15
N ALA A 70 14.60 11.86 -9.93
CA ALA A 70 14.26 10.87 -8.91
C ALA A 70 12.90 10.21 -9.13
N ASN A 71 11.99 10.74 -9.97
CA ASN A 71 10.67 10.13 -10.25
C ASN A 71 9.91 9.63 -8.99
N ALA A 72 10.15 10.27 -7.83
CA ALA A 72 9.56 9.87 -6.56
C ALA A 72 8.31 10.71 -6.29
N PRO A 73 7.26 10.16 -5.63
CA PRO A 73 6.05 10.92 -5.32
C PRO A 73 6.34 12.18 -4.49
N MET A 74 7.28 12.09 -3.55
CA MET A 74 7.74 13.23 -2.74
C MET A 74 8.43 14.31 -3.58
N ALA A 75 9.20 13.92 -4.60
CA ALA A 75 9.88 14.86 -5.48
C ALA A 75 8.89 15.67 -6.34
N ARG A 76 7.76 15.06 -6.73
CA ARG A 76 6.69 15.76 -7.47
C ARG A 76 5.93 16.76 -6.61
N ILE A 77 5.65 16.41 -5.35
CA ILE A 77 5.01 17.34 -4.39
C ILE A 77 5.91 18.56 -4.16
N VAL A 78 7.21 18.34 -3.96
CA VAL A 78 8.16 19.43 -3.71
C VAL A 78 8.44 20.26 -4.97
N GLN A 79 8.46 19.64 -6.16
CA GLN A 79 8.53 20.38 -7.42
C GLN A 79 7.32 21.32 -7.59
N ALA A 80 6.12 20.88 -7.24
CA ALA A 80 4.91 21.72 -7.31
C ALA A 80 4.98 22.94 -6.38
N GLY A 81 5.58 22.79 -5.19
CA GLY A 81 5.87 23.91 -4.28
C GLY A 81 6.96 24.85 -4.81
N LEU A 82 8.07 24.30 -5.32
CA LEU A 82 9.19 25.07 -5.86
C LEU A 82 8.82 25.93 -7.07
N VAL A 83 7.89 25.47 -7.91
CA VAL A 83 7.41 26.24 -9.08
C VAL A 83 6.61 27.49 -8.67
N LYS A 84 6.01 27.49 -7.47
CA LYS A 84 5.18 28.60 -6.96
C LYS A 84 5.86 29.43 -5.87
N VAL A 85 7.16 29.25 -5.61
CA VAL A 85 7.89 29.92 -4.51
C VAL A 85 7.90 31.46 -4.57
N ASN A 86 7.50 32.07 -5.69
CA ASN A 86 7.38 33.53 -5.87
C ASN A 86 6.01 34.07 -5.41
N ARG A 87 5.17 33.22 -4.79
CA ARG A 87 3.83 33.57 -4.30
C ARG A 87 3.81 33.54 -2.77
N PRO A 88 2.82 34.19 -2.12
CA PRO A 88 2.67 34.13 -0.66
C PRO A 88 2.67 32.69 -0.14
N ASP A 89 3.23 32.47 1.05
CA ASP A 89 3.45 31.15 1.65
C ASP A 89 2.17 30.29 1.68
N GLU A 90 1.01 30.92 1.87
CA GLU A 90 -0.30 30.25 1.83
C GLU A 90 -0.60 29.60 0.46
N GLU A 91 -0.26 30.26 -0.66
CA GLU A 91 -0.47 29.72 -2.00
C GLU A 91 0.52 28.59 -2.33
N VAL A 92 1.74 28.66 -1.78
CA VAL A 92 2.74 27.60 -1.90
C VAL A 92 2.27 26.36 -1.16
N GLN A 93 1.81 26.53 0.09
CA GLN A 93 1.33 25.44 0.92
C GLN A 93 0.07 24.79 0.34
N ALA A 94 -0.88 25.60 -0.14
CA ALA A 94 -2.07 25.09 -0.81
C ALA A 94 -1.73 24.27 -2.08
N ALA A 95 -0.74 24.70 -2.86
CA ALA A 95 -0.30 23.96 -4.04
C ALA A 95 0.43 22.64 -3.71
N MET A 96 1.18 22.62 -2.61
CA MET A 96 1.80 21.40 -2.10
C MET A 96 0.74 20.42 -1.59
N ASP A 97 -0.28 20.91 -0.87
CA ASP A 97 -1.39 20.08 -0.39
C ASP A 97 -2.23 19.52 -1.53
N GLU A 98 -2.49 20.31 -2.57
CA GLU A 98 -3.19 19.84 -3.78
C GLU A 98 -2.38 18.75 -4.52
N ALA A 99 -1.08 18.94 -4.66
CA ALA A 99 -0.18 17.93 -5.24
C ALA A 99 -0.11 16.66 -4.37
N ALA A 100 -0.11 16.81 -3.05
CA ALA A 100 -0.16 15.70 -2.10
C ALA A 100 -1.48 14.94 -2.22
N LEU A 101 -2.62 15.63 -2.24
CA LEU A 101 -3.95 15.04 -2.44
C LEU A 101 -4.09 14.32 -3.79
N ARG A 102 -3.29 14.69 -4.79
CA ARG A 102 -3.26 14.02 -6.10
C ARG A 102 -2.37 12.78 -6.13
N GLU A 103 -1.22 12.83 -5.48
CA GLU A 103 -0.23 11.74 -5.48
C GLU A 103 -0.51 10.69 -4.37
N LEU A 104 -1.01 11.08 -3.20
CA LEU A 104 -1.39 10.19 -2.10
C LEU A 104 -2.35 9.07 -2.54
N PRO A 105 -3.49 9.35 -3.20
CA PRO A 105 -4.41 8.31 -3.64
C PRO A 105 -3.77 7.38 -4.67
N ARG A 106 -2.76 7.80 -5.46
CA ARG A 106 -2.04 6.91 -6.38
C ARG A 106 -1.16 5.90 -5.65
N ILE A 107 -0.64 6.28 -4.49
CA ILE A 107 0.17 5.40 -3.62
C ILE A 107 -0.74 4.46 -2.83
N THR A 108 -1.88 4.96 -2.35
CA THR A 108 -2.84 4.21 -1.52
C THR A 108 -3.90 3.45 -2.34
N THR A 109 -4.05 3.69 -3.65
CA THR A 109 -4.95 2.90 -4.51
C THR A 109 -4.56 1.43 -4.44
N ARG A 110 -5.52 0.59 -4.02
CA ARG A 110 -5.46 -0.88 -3.81
C ARG A 110 -5.28 -1.40 -2.38
N THR A 111 -4.91 -0.61 -1.37
CA THR A 111 -4.87 -1.12 0.02
C THR A 111 -6.27 -1.39 0.57
N GLY A 112 -7.29 -0.63 0.14
CA GLY A 112 -8.69 -0.86 0.53
C GLY A 112 -9.23 -2.24 0.14
N TYR A 113 -8.79 -2.79 -1.00
CA TYR A 113 -9.17 -4.15 -1.40
C TYR A 113 -8.64 -5.21 -0.44
N LEU A 114 -7.47 -5.01 0.16
CA LEU A 114 -6.90 -5.94 1.15
C LEU A 114 -7.79 -6.05 2.39
N ALA A 115 -8.32 -4.92 2.87
CA ALA A 115 -9.25 -4.89 4.00
C ALA A 115 -10.57 -5.60 3.67
N LEU A 116 -11.08 -5.41 2.45
CA LEU A 116 -12.30 -6.06 1.97
C LEU A 116 -12.11 -7.58 1.86
N LEU A 117 -10.98 -8.02 1.30
CA LEU A 117 -10.60 -9.43 1.21
C LEU A 117 -10.40 -10.08 2.58
N ALA A 118 -9.81 -9.36 3.53
CA ALA A 118 -9.64 -9.83 4.91
C ALA A 118 -11.01 -10.07 5.58
N ASN A 119 -11.96 -9.14 5.41
CA ASN A 119 -13.32 -9.32 5.90
C ASN A 119 -14.02 -10.53 5.25
N LEU A 120 -13.89 -10.71 3.93
CA LEU A 120 -14.47 -11.85 3.23
C LEU A 120 -13.84 -13.19 3.66
N ALA A 121 -12.53 -13.22 3.90
CA ALA A 121 -11.84 -14.40 4.42
C ALA A 121 -12.32 -14.75 5.84
N MET A 122 -12.47 -13.75 6.72
CA MET A 122 -12.99 -13.92 8.07
C MET A 122 -14.43 -14.47 8.07
N LEU A 123 -15.32 -13.89 7.26
CA LEU A 123 -16.70 -14.37 7.12
C LEU A 123 -16.76 -15.81 6.57
N SER A 124 -15.89 -16.14 5.62
CA SER A 124 -15.75 -17.50 5.09
C SER A 124 -15.32 -18.50 6.17
N GLY A 125 -14.41 -18.08 7.07
CA GLY A 125 -14.00 -18.87 8.24
C GLY A 125 -15.14 -19.11 9.23
N LEU A 126 -15.90 -18.06 9.56
CA LEU A 126 -17.08 -18.13 10.43
C LEU A 126 -18.16 -19.06 9.87
N LEU A 127 -18.37 -19.04 8.55
CA LEU A 127 -19.29 -19.98 7.89
C LEU A 127 -18.79 -21.43 8.02
N GLY A 128 -17.48 -21.66 7.87
CA GLY A 128 -16.86 -22.96 8.11
C GLY A 128 -17.10 -23.49 9.52
N THR A 129 -16.92 -22.67 10.55
CA THR A 129 -17.13 -23.10 11.95
C THR A 129 -18.60 -23.43 12.24
N ILE A 130 -19.54 -22.62 11.75
CA ILE A 130 -20.99 -22.88 11.91
C ILE A 130 -21.39 -24.19 11.23
N THR A 131 -20.93 -24.44 10.00
CA THR A 131 -21.24 -25.70 9.29
C THR A 131 -20.64 -26.92 9.99
N GLY A 132 -19.46 -26.79 10.60
CA GLY A 132 -18.85 -27.83 11.43
C GLY A 132 -19.68 -28.15 12.68
N LEU A 133 -20.14 -27.11 13.40
CA LEU A 133 -21.01 -27.26 14.57
C LEU A 133 -22.33 -27.96 14.20
N ILE A 134 -22.98 -27.57 13.10
CA ILE A 134 -24.24 -28.21 12.64
C ILE A 134 -24.04 -29.70 12.38
N LYS A 135 -22.91 -30.10 11.78
CA LYS A 135 -22.61 -31.52 11.55
C LYS A 135 -22.35 -32.28 12.86
N ALA A 136 -21.63 -31.67 13.81
CA ALA A 136 -21.36 -32.27 15.10
C ALA A 136 -22.65 -32.54 15.89
N PHE A 137 -23.59 -31.59 15.90
CA PHE A 137 -24.89 -31.77 16.57
C PHE A 137 -25.84 -32.73 15.85
N ARG A 138 -25.67 -32.98 14.54
CA ARG A 138 -26.42 -34.02 13.82
C ARG A 138 -25.88 -35.43 14.02
N ALA A 139 -24.61 -35.54 14.43
CA ALA A 139 -23.93 -36.83 14.62
C ALA A 139 -24.14 -37.42 16.03
N VAL A 140 -24.62 -36.60 16.96
CA VAL A 140 -25.08 -36.98 18.32
C VAL A 140 -26.58 -37.21 18.27
#